data_AF-A0A444JCE9-F1
#
_entry.id   AF-A0A444JCE9-F1
#
_cell.length_a   1.000
_cell.length_b   1.000
_cell.length_c   1.000
_cell.angle_alpha   90.00
_cell.angle_beta   90.00
_cell.angle_gamma   90.00
#
_symmetry.space_group_name_H-M   'P 1'
#
loop_
_entity.id
_entity.type
_entity.pdbx_description
1 polymer ?
#
loop_
_entity_poly.entity_id
_entity_poly.type
_entity_poly.pdbx_seq_one_letter_code
_entity_poly.pdbx_strand_id
1 'polypeptide(L)'
;MEKACEKRPVGLEDIDRFVDEIEHRLQDTGGKELPTSQLGEWVMEALPELDEVAYVRFASVYRQFKDVNEFMDELKHFLGKQN
;
A
#
# COMPACT_ATOMS: atom_id res chain seq x y z
N MET A 1 -8.09 1.53 2.85
CA MET A 1 -8.00 0.34 1.98
C MET A 1 -9.15 0.22 1.00
N GLU A 2 -10.40 0.42 1.43
CA GLU A 2 -11.60 0.34 0.58
C GLU A 2 -11.49 1.03 -0.79
N LYS A 3 -11.03 2.29 -0.83
CA LYS A 3 -10.85 3.03 -2.09
C LYS A 3 -9.80 2.43 -3.02
N ALA A 4 -8.70 1.91 -2.47
CA ALA A 4 -7.65 1.31 -3.27
C ALA A 4 -8.12 -0.02 -3.88
N CYS A 5 -8.81 -0.83 -3.07
CA CYS A 5 -9.34 -2.14 -3.44
C CYS A 5 -10.71 -2.09 -4.17
N GLU A 6 -11.26 -0.90 -4.43
CA GLU A 6 -12.60 -0.76 -5.01
C GLU A 6 -12.70 -1.47 -6.38
N LYS A 7 -13.68 -2.36 -6.56
CA LYS A 7 -13.87 -3.18 -7.79
C LYS A 7 -12.66 -4.06 -8.14
N ARG A 8 -11.84 -4.41 -7.15
CA ARG A 8 -10.79 -5.42 -7.27
C ARG A 8 -11.31 -6.77 -6.80
N PRO A 9 -10.73 -7.89 -7.26
CA PRO A 9 -11.05 -9.22 -6.79
C PRO A 9 -10.41 -9.48 -5.41
N VAL A 10 -10.59 -8.56 -4.46
CA VAL A 10 -10.06 -8.64 -3.10
C VAL A 10 -11.26 -8.78 -2.17
N GLY A 11 -11.31 -9.87 -1.39
CA GLY A 11 -12.39 -10.12 -0.44
C GLY A 11 -12.35 -9.12 0.71
N LEU A 12 -13.50 -8.86 1.33
CA LEU A 12 -13.56 -8.01 2.55
C LEU A 12 -12.71 -8.62 3.67
N GLU A 13 -12.78 -9.93 3.86
CA GLU A 13 -11.96 -10.63 4.86
C GLU A 13 -10.45 -10.48 4.61
N ASP A 14 -10.01 -10.41 3.35
CA ASP A 14 -8.60 -10.20 3.02
C ASP A 14 -8.17 -8.75 3.29
N ILE A 15 -9.08 -7.78 3.07
CA ILE A 15 -8.84 -6.37 3.43
C ILE A 15 -8.76 -6.22 4.95
N ASP A 16 -9.67 -6.84 5.69
CA ASP A 16 -9.68 -6.80 7.16
C ASP A 16 -8.40 -7.42 7.71
N ARG A 17 -8.03 -8.63 7.24
CA ARG A 17 -6.76 -9.27 7.61
C ARG A 17 -5.54 -8.41 7.31
N PHE A 18 -5.52 -7.77 6.13
CA PHE A 18 -4.43 -6.85 5.76
C PHE A 18 -4.32 -5.66 6.73
N VAL A 19 -5.46 -5.07 7.12
CA VAL A 19 -5.48 -3.96 8.09
C VAL A 19 -5.02 -4.46 9.46
N ASP A 20 -5.52 -5.61 9.91
CA ASP A 20 -5.16 -6.22 11.19
C ASP A 20 -3.65 -6.49 11.28
N GLU A 21 -3.01 -6.97 10.22
CA GLU A 21 -1.55 -7.19 10.17
C GLU A 21 -0.77 -5.89 10.36
N ILE A 22 -1.20 -4.81 9.71
CA ILE A 22 -0.59 -3.48 9.84
C ILE A 22 -0.82 -2.91 11.25
N GLU A 23 -2.00 -3.09 11.83
CA GLU A 23 -2.31 -2.68 13.20
C GLU A 23 -1.51 -3.49 14.23
N HIS A 24 -1.35 -4.78 14.04
CA HIS A 24 -0.48 -5.62 14.88
C HIS A 24 0.97 -5.13 14.84
N ARG A 25 1.50 -4.85 13.63
CA ARG A 25 2.86 -4.27 13.49
C ARG A 25 2.97 -2.92 14.19
N LEU A 26 1.91 -2.12 14.20
CA LEU A 26 1.85 -0.87 14.94
C LEU A 26 1.86 -1.10 16.46
N GLN A 27 1.05 -2.04 16.97
CA GLN A 27 1.01 -2.38 18.40
C GLN A 27 2.36 -2.91 18.90
N ASP A 28 3.05 -3.73 18.10
CA ASP A 28 4.37 -4.30 18.41
C ASP A 28 5.46 -3.24 18.60
N THR A 29 5.22 -2.00 18.14
CA THR A 29 6.16 -0.88 18.37
C THR A 29 6.13 -0.33 19.80
N GLY A 30 5.24 -0.86 20.65
CA GLY A 30 5.19 -0.58 22.09
C GLY A 30 4.64 0.80 22.43
N GLY A 31 3.70 1.31 21.61
CA GLY A 31 3.02 2.58 21.86
C GLY A 31 3.86 3.82 21.59
N LYS A 32 4.97 3.69 20.87
CA LYS A 32 5.73 4.86 20.37
C LYS A 32 4.93 5.55 19.29
N GLU A 33 4.95 6.88 19.30
CA GLU A 33 4.44 7.66 18.17
C GLU A 33 5.22 7.30 16.91
N LEU A 34 4.49 7.00 15.84
CA LEU A 34 5.04 6.61 14.55
C LEU A 34 4.67 7.65 13.50
N PRO A 35 5.64 8.07 12.66
CA PRO A 35 5.34 8.90 11.51
C PRO A 35 4.33 8.20 10.61
N THR A 36 3.35 8.95 10.11
CA THR A 36 2.38 8.44 9.12
C THR A 36 3.05 7.95 7.83
N SER A 37 4.23 8.49 7.51
CA SER A 37 5.05 8.01 6.40
C SER A 37 5.43 6.54 6.59
N GLN A 38 5.80 6.12 7.80
CA GLN A 38 6.18 4.74 8.10
C GLN A 38 5.00 3.78 7.92
N LEU A 39 3.81 4.19 8.36
CA LEU A 39 2.58 3.41 8.16
C LEU A 39 2.28 3.23 6.66
N GLY A 40 2.39 4.32 5.89
CA GLY A 40 2.19 4.27 4.45
C GLY A 40 3.24 3.41 3.74
N GLU A 41 4.49 3.38 4.22
CA GLU A 41 5.52 2.46 3.72
C GLU A 41 5.14 1.00 3.95
N TRP A 42 4.65 0.64 5.15
CA TRP A 42 4.21 -0.73 5.43
C TRP A 42 3.05 -1.16 4.52
N VAL A 43 2.11 -0.25 4.26
CA VAL A 43 1.03 -0.50 3.30
C VAL A 43 1.60 -0.66 1.89
N MET A 44 2.54 0.19 1.45
CA MET A 44 3.19 0.10 0.14
C MET A 44 4.01 -1.18 -0.04
N GLU A 45 4.57 -1.72 1.03
CA GLU A 45 5.33 -2.98 1.05
C GLU A 45 4.41 -4.19 0.89
N ALA A 46 3.32 -4.25 1.64
CA ALA A 46 2.45 -5.42 1.70
C ALA A 46 1.36 -5.47 0.61
N LEU A 47 0.86 -4.31 0.17
CA LEU A 47 -0.27 -4.23 -0.76
C LEU A 47 -0.05 -4.89 -2.13
N PRO A 48 1.17 -4.93 -2.72
CA PRO A 48 1.45 -5.70 -3.93
C PRO A 48 1.10 -7.18 -3.85
N GLU A 49 1.29 -7.80 -2.68
CA GLU A 49 0.98 -9.21 -2.46
C GLU A 49 -0.53 -9.45 -2.42
N LEU A 50 -1.31 -8.43 -2.02
CA LEU A 50 -2.75 -8.47 -1.99
C LEU A 50 -3.37 -8.18 -3.37
N ASP A 51 -2.99 -7.07 -4.01
CA ASP A 51 -3.40 -6.73 -5.39
C ASP A 51 -2.53 -5.60 -5.95
N GLU A 52 -1.85 -5.87 -7.07
CA GLU A 52 -0.97 -4.91 -7.74
C GLU A 52 -1.71 -3.62 -8.16
N VAL A 53 -2.97 -3.71 -8.61
CA VAL A 53 -3.73 -2.53 -9.05
C VAL A 53 -4.15 -1.66 -7.86
N ALA A 54 -4.51 -2.27 -6.73
CA ALA A 54 -4.76 -1.58 -5.47
C ALA A 54 -3.50 -0.86 -4.98
N TYR A 55 -2.32 -1.49 -5.09
CA TYR A 55 -1.04 -0.86 -4.83
C TYR A 55 -0.86 0.41 -5.68
N VAL A 56 -1.04 0.31 -7.00
CA VAL A 56 -0.87 1.45 -7.91
C VAL A 56 -1.81 2.61 -7.56
N ARG A 57 -3.07 2.31 -7.21
CA ARG A 57 -4.04 3.32 -6.77
C ARG A 57 -3.65 3.96 -5.45
N PHE A 58 -3.23 3.17 -4.47
CA PHE A 58 -2.76 3.69 -3.20
C PHE A 58 -1.51 4.57 -3.39
N ALA A 59 -0.53 4.08 -4.15
CA ALA A 59 0.70 4.79 -4.49
C ALA A 59 0.43 6.16 -5.12
N SER A 60 -0.56 6.26 -6.01
CA SER A 60 -0.93 7.53 -6.66
C SER A 60 -1.30 8.64 -5.68
N VAL A 61 -1.95 8.29 -4.57
CA VAL A 61 -2.31 9.24 -3.51
C VAL A 61 -1.15 9.43 -2.56
N TYR A 62 -0.50 8.34 -2.14
CA TYR A 62 0.56 8.37 -1.12
C TYR A 62 1.80 9.13 -1.60
N ARG A 63 2.23 8.93 -2.85
CA ARG A 63 3.39 9.61 -3.45
C ARG A 63 3.06 10.98 -4.06
N GLN A 64 1.78 11.30 -4.26
CA GLN A 64 1.31 12.57 -4.84
C GLN A 64 2.02 12.91 -6.15
N PHE A 65 2.02 11.97 -7.10
CA PHE A 65 2.66 12.18 -8.40
C PHE A 65 2.11 13.43 -9.10
N LYS A 66 2.99 14.26 -9.62
CA LYS A 66 2.64 15.54 -10.26
C LYS A 66 2.22 15.35 -11.71
N ASP A 67 2.76 14.34 -12.37
CA ASP A 67 2.48 14.05 -13.76
C ASP A 67 2.55 12.55 -14.08
N VAL A 68 2.15 12.21 -15.30
CA VAL A 68 2.09 10.82 -15.75
C VAL A 68 3.47 10.19 -15.87
N ASN A 69 4.54 10.97 -16.07
CA ASN A 69 5.90 10.43 -16.19
C ASN A 69 6.40 9.95 -14.82
N GLU A 70 6.20 10.74 -13.76
CA GLU A 70 6.52 10.32 -12.38
C GLU A 70 5.79 9.02 -12.00
N PHE A 71 4.52 8.91 -12.39
CA PHE A 71 3.74 7.68 -12.19
C PHE A 71 4.31 6.49 -12.97
N MET A 72 4.65 6.68 -14.26
CA MET A 72 5.23 5.63 -15.09
C MET A 72 6.60 5.17 -14.58
N ASP A 73 7.39 6.07 -14.02
CA ASP A 73 8.70 5.72 -13.47
C ASP A 73 8.57 4.91 -12.17
N GLU A 74 7.60 5.23 -11.29
CA GLU A 74 7.28 4.38 -10.14
C GLU A 74 6.81 2.99 -10.61
N LEU A 75 5.94 2.91 -11.63
CA LEU A 75 5.48 1.63 -12.17
C LEU A 75 6.64 0.78 -12.71
N LYS A 76 7.58 1.39 -13.43
CA LYS A 76 8.78 0.67 -13.92
C LYS A 76 9.63 0.16 -12.76
N HIS A 77 9.83 0.98 -11.73
CA HIS A 77 10.57 0.59 -10.53
C HIS A 77 9.89 -0.56 -9.79
N PHE A 78 8.56 -0.50 -9.67
CA PHE A 78 7.76 -1.55 -9.07
C PHE A 78 7.86 -2.88 -9.85
N LEU A 79 7.67 -2.84 -11.17
CA LEU A 79 7.78 -4.02 -12.04
C LEU A 79 9.22 -4.60 -12.07
N GLY A 80 10.24 -3.75 -11.91
CA GLY A 80 11.64 -4.16 -11.82
C GLY A 80 12.00 -4.87 -10.50
N LYS A 81 11.24 -4.64 -9.42
CA LYS A 81 11.43 -5.29 -8.12
C LYS A 81 10.80 -6.68 -8.01
N GLN A 82 9.89 -7.03 -8.92
CA GLN A 82 9.21 -8.34 -8.95
C GLN A 82 10.00 -9.42 -9.71
N ASN A 83 11.20 -9.09 -10.24
CA ASN A 83 12.08 -9.99 -11.00
C ASN A 83 13.33 -10.39 -10.21
#